data_AF-A0A7K2DHJ8-F1
#
_entry.id   AF-A0A7K2DHJ8-F1
#
_cell.length_a   1.000
_cell.length_b   1.000
_cell.length_c   1.000
_cell.angle_alpha   90.00
_cell.angle_beta   90.00
_cell.angle_gamma   90.00
#
_symmetry.space_group_name_H-M   'P 1'
#
loop_
_entity.id
_entity.type
_entity.pdbx_description
1 polymer ?
#
loop_
_entity_poly.entity_id
_entity_poly.type
_entity_poly.pdbx_seq_one_letter_code
_entity_poly.pdbx_strand_id
1 'polypeptide(L)'
;MIYVAVAVLAVLAIVAVLAAVRRRQSDAAIGMLSRETRSRDRSSDVLRAEAPPTGREVEKAAAAARTGSALVPAEGGGPPAPYVPPDPETIGVSRRQFFNRTIVMLMSLSLSGFGVACIAFLWPQGASGFGSKIKVGLVSDLLAEIRDNSGFLYKPEGRMWLTEYPNGAVEKAVATYSAPELAGMTAGHDLGLDGGIVALYQKCPHLGCRVPECVTSQWFECPCHGSKYNQVGEKRGGPAPRGMDRFAVEIGADGSLTVDTGTIIQGPPIGTNTTGQEAEGPACIGQATGH
;
A
#
# COMPACT_ATOMS: atom_id res chain seq x y z
N MET A 1 18.56 1.29 -13.16
CA MET A 1 18.87 0.49 -11.95
C MET A 1 17.70 -0.40 -11.52
N ILE A 2 16.49 0.13 -11.36
CA ILE A 2 15.31 -0.66 -10.94
C ILE A 2 14.98 -1.80 -11.93
N TYR A 3 14.99 -1.55 -13.24
CA TYR A 3 14.69 -2.56 -14.25
C TYR A 3 15.68 -3.75 -14.26
N VAL A 4 16.96 -3.48 -13.99
CA VAL A 4 18.00 -4.53 -13.91
C VAL A 4 17.79 -5.40 -12.67
N ALA A 5 17.45 -4.78 -11.52
CA ALA A 5 17.15 -5.51 -10.29
C ALA A 5 15.90 -6.41 -10.44
N VAL A 6 14.86 -5.93 -11.11
CA VAL A 6 13.64 -6.72 -11.39
C VAL A 6 13.95 -7.91 -12.31
N ALA A 7 14.74 -7.70 -13.36
CA ALA A 7 15.13 -8.79 -14.26
C ALA A 7 15.94 -9.88 -13.54
N VAL A 8 16.86 -9.49 -12.66
CA VAL A 8 17.67 -10.44 -11.87
C VAL A 8 16.80 -11.24 -10.90
N LEU A 9 15.86 -10.59 -10.20
CA LEU A 9 14.93 -11.29 -9.29
C LEU A 9 14.00 -12.26 -10.04
N ALA A 10 13.52 -11.88 -11.22
CA ALA A 10 12.71 -12.77 -12.06
C ALA A 10 13.50 -14.01 -12.49
N VAL A 11 14.76 -13.84 -12.92
CA VAL A 11 15.64 -14.96 -13.28
C VAL A 11 15.91 -15.86 -12.09
N LEU A 12 16.21 -15.30 -10.91
CA LEU A 12 16.43 -16.08 -9.69
C LEU A 12 15.19 -16.86 -9.25
N ALA A 13 13.99 -16.27 -9.37
CA ALA A 13 12.73 -16.96 -9.09
C ALA A 13 12.50 -18.13 -10.06
N ILE A 14 12.75 -17.92 -11.36
CA ILE A 14 12.65 -18.98 -12.38
C ILE A 14 13.64 -20.11 -12.07
N VAL A 15 14.89 -19.78 -11.74
CA VAL A 15 15.93 -20.77 -11.38
C VAL A 15 15.54 -21.55 -10.12
N ALA A 16 15.00 -20.89 -9.10
CA ALA A 16 14.56 -21.54 -7.87
C ALA A 16 13.40 -22.51 -8.11
N VAL A 17 12.42 -22.11 -8.93
CA VAL A 17 11.30 -22.98 -9.33
C VAL A 17 11.79 -24.17 -10.14
N LEU A 18 12.66 -23.96 -11.13
CA LEU A 18 13.24 -25.04 -11.93
C LEU A 18 14.08 -26.00 -11.08
N ALA A 19 14.85 -25.49 -10.11
CA ALA A 19 15.62 -26.31 -9.18
C ALA A 19 14.71 -27.13 -8.25
N ALA A 20 13.62 -26.54 -7.75
CA ALA A 20 12.63 -27.25 -6.93
C ALA A 20 11.90 -28.34 -7.73
N VAL A 21 11.55 -28.07 -9.00
CA VAL A 21 10.91 -29.04 -9.90
C VAL A 21 11.85 -30.19 -10.25
N ARG A 22 13.15 -29.90 -10.43
CA ARG A 22 14.19 -30.87 -10.79
C ARG A 22 14.72 -31.70 -9.61
N ARG A 23 14.51 -31.31 -8.35
CA ARG A 23 14.94 -32.11 -7.20
C ARG A 23 14.21 -33.47 -7.19
N ARG A 24 14.90 -34.49 -7.69
CA ARG A 24 14.49 -35.88 -7.57
C ARG A 24 14.68 -36.30 -6.11
N GLN A 25 13.59 -36.43 -5.35
CA GLN A 25 13.59 -37.06 -4.02
C GLN A 25 13.66 -38.60 -4.10
N SER A 26 14.18 -39.17 -5.18
CA SER A 26 14.22 -40.63 -5.39
C SER A 26 15.26 -41.34 -4.52
N ASP A 27 16.31 -40.65 -4.09
CA ASP A 27 17.46 -41.33 -3.49
C ASP A 27 17.25 -41.65 -2.00
N ALA A 28 16.32 -40.97 -1.34
CA ALA A 28 16.02 -41.18 0.09
C ALA A 28 14.93 -42.25 0.35
N ALA A 29 14.31 -42.79 -0.70
CA ALA A 29 13.23 -43.78 -0.60
C ALA A 29 13.69 -45.21 -0.99
N ILE A 30 14.99 -45.47 -1.05
CA ILE A 30 15.54 -46.78 -1.38
C ILE A 30 16.06 -47.44 -0.10
N GLY A 31 15.28 -48.40 0.41
CA GLY A 31 15.88 -49.65 0.90
C GLY A 31 16.30 -49.79 2.36
N MET A 32 15.79 -49.00 3.32
CA MET A 32 15.91 -49.39 4.73
C MET A 32 14.55 -49.51 5.42
N LEU A 33 14.17 -50.76 5.72
CA LEU A 33 13.06 -51.05 6.63
C LEU A 33 13.36 -50.38 7.97
N SER A 34 12.36 -49.70 8.53
CA SER A 34 12.48 -49.12 9.87
C SER A 34 12.79 -50.22 10.89
N ARG A 35 13.50 -49.89 11.97
CA ARG A 35 13.79 -50.86 13.06
C ARG A 35 12.50 -51.49 13.59
N GLU A 36 11.41 -50.72 13.62
CA GLU A 36 10.08 -51.17 14.01
C GLU A 36 9.57 -52.30 13.11
N THR A 37 9.73 -52.14 11.79
CA THR A 37 9.29 -53.12 10.79
C THR A 37 10.10 -54.41 10.89
N ARG A 38 11.43 -54.31 11.06
CA ARG A 38 12.30 -55.48 11.29
C ARG A 38 11.98 -56.22 12.59
N SER A 39 11.60 -55.50 13.65
CA SER A 39 11.26 -56.10 14.95
C SER A 39 9.98 -56.93 14.89
N ARG A 40 8.97 -56.49 14.13
CA ARG A 40 7.70 -57.19 13.99
C ARG A 40 7.82 -58.48 13.16
N ASP A 41 8.57 -58.44 12.07
CA ASP A 41 8.85 -59.65 11.26
C ASP A 41 9.63 -60.72 12.04
N ARG A 42 10.53 -60.31 12.95
CA ARG A 42 11.31 -61.25 13.76
C ARG A 42 10.49 -62.02 14.79
N SER A 43 9.23 -61.62 15.03
CA SER A 43 8.36 -62.19 16.06
C SER A 43 7.33 -63.20 15.55
N SER A 44 7.30 -63.53 14.24
CA SER A 44 6.41 -64.58 13.72
C SER A 44 7.07 -65.97 13.83
N ASP A 45 6.89 -66.63 14.96
CA ASP A 45 7.49 -67.94 15.29
C ASP A 45 6.57 -69.11 14.87
N VAL A 46 6.15 -69.15 13.60
CA VAL A 46 5.14 -70.12 13.08
C VAL A 46 5.76 -71.42 12.53
N LEU A 47 7.05 -71.69 12.75
CA LEU A 47 7.72 -72.89 12.23
C LEU A 47 8.47 -73.68 13.30
N ARG A 48 7.76 -74.14 14.32
CA ARG A 48 8.29 -75.12 15.29
C ARG A 48 7.53 -76.44 15.17
N ALA A 49 8.27 -77.50 14.82
CA ALA A 49 7.77 -78.86 14.65
C ALA A 49 7.06 -79.39 15.90
N GLU A 50 5.89 -80.00 15.71
CA GLU A 50 4.98 -80.47 16.76
C GLU A 50 5.50 -81.71 17.52
N ALA A 51 5.31 -81.69 18.84
CA ALA A 51 5.35 -82.88 19.70
C ALA A 51 4.02 -83.66 19.56
N PRO A 52 4.00 -84.99 19.78
CA PRO A 52 2.79 -85.78 19.57
C PRO A 52 1.67 -85.36 20.55
N PRO A 53 0.40 -85.36 20.09
CA PRO A 53 -0.72 -84.78 20.83
C PRO A 53 -1.11 -85.60 22.06
N THR A 54 -1.47 -84.89 23.11
CA THR A 54 -2.07 -85.44 24.33
C THR A 54 -3.54 -85.83 24.10
N GLY A 55 -4.08 -86.76 24.89
CA GLY A 55 -5.47 -87.24 24.72
C GLY A 55 -6.54 -86.13 24.74
N ARG A 56 -6.25 -84.99 25.39
CA ARG A 56 -7.12 -83.81 25.44
C ARG A 56 -7.14 -83.02 24.12
N GLU A 57 -6.09 -83.13 23.32
CA GLU A 57 -5.97 -82.49 22.00
C GLU A 57 -6.66 -83.32 20.92
N VAL A 58 -6.71 -84.65 21.07
CA VAL A 58 -7.47 -85.55 20.19
C VAL A 58 -8.98 -85.29 20.29
N GLU A 59 -9.52 -85.09 21.50
CA GLU A 59 -10.95 -84.75 21.66
C GLU A 59 -11.29 -83.36 21.12
N LYS A 60 -10.37 -82.40 21.24
CA LYS A 60 -10.52 -81.05 20.69
C LYS A 60 -10.47 -81.04 19.16
N ALA A 61 -9.62 -81.89 18.57
CA ALA A 61 -9.57 -82.11 17.12
C ALA A 61 -10.84 -82.79 16.59
N ALA A 62 -11.41 -83.75 17.32
CA ALA A 62 -12.70 -84.36 16.97
C ALA A 62 -13.87 -83.37 17.05
N ALA A 63 -13.79 -82.35 17.92
CA ALA A 63 -14.76 -81.26 17.97
C ALA A 63 -14.60 -80.27 16.79
N ALA A 64 -13.37 -79.95 16.40
CA ALA A 64 -13.08 -79.09 15.25
C ALA A 64 -13.46 -79.75 13.91
N ALA A 65 -13.28 -81.07 13.77
CA ALA A 65 -13.67 -81.83 12.58
C ALA A 65 -15.19 -81.79 12.29
N ARG A 66 -16.02 -81.52 13.31
CA ARG A 66 -17.48 -81.37 13.14
C ARG A 66 -17.90 -80.00 12.59
N THR A 67 -17.00 -79.02 12.56
CA THR A 67 -17.26 -77.67 12.03
C THR A 67 -16.49 -77.52 10.72
N GLY A 68 -17.09 -78.00 9.64
CA GLY A 68 -16.42 -78.19 8.35
C GLY A 68 -15.77 -76.93 7.76
N SER A 69 -14.45 -76.92 7.73
CA SER A 69 -13.63 -76.72 6.53
C SER A 69 -12.15 -76.80 6.92
N ALA A 70 -11.44 -77.79 6.38
CA ALA A 70 -10.00 -77.90 6.56
C ALA A 70 -9.32 -76.77 5.78
N LEU A 71 -8.65 -75.86 6.48
CA LEU A 71 -7.69 -74.97 5.84
C LEU A 71 -6.52 -75.83 5.36
N VAL A 72 -6.38 -75.95 4.04
CA VAL A 72 -5.18 -76.54 3.42
C VAL A 72 -4.01 -75.62 3.76
N PRO A 73 -2.93 -76.11 4.40
CA PRO A 73 -1.71 -75.34 4.53
C PRO A 73 -1.25 -75.00 3.12
N ALA A 74 -1.05 -73.72 2.81
CA ALA A 74 -0.43 -73.34 1.55
C ALA A 74 0.93 -74.04 1.47
N GLU A 75 1.08 -74.95 0.50
CA GLU A 75 2.37 -75.59 0.23
C GLU A 75 3.41 -74.49 0.03
N GLY A 76 4.55 -74.68 0.69
CA GLY A 76 5.55 -73.65 0.98
C GLY A 76 5.75 -72.68 -0.18
N GLY A 77 5.27 -71.45 0.01
CA GLY A 77 5.71 -70.33 -0.80
C GLY A 77 7.23 -70.28 -0.71
N GLY A 78 7.92 -70.40 -1.85
CA GLY A 78 9.35 -70.22 -1.92
C GLY A 78 9.77 -68.90 -1.24
N PRO A 79 11.06 -68.74 -0.90
CA PRO A 79 11.55 -67.53 -0.23
C PRO A 79 10.97 -66.31 -0.96
N PRO A 80 10.40 -65.34 -0.21
CA PRO A 80 9.69 -64.22 -0.81
C PRO A 80 10.58 -63.63 -1.89
N ALA A 81 10.05 -63.56 -3.12
CA ALA A 81 10.82 -63.08 -4.27
C ALA A 81 11.47 -61.74 -3.86
N PRO A 82 12.78 -61.56 -4.05
CA PRO A 82 13.45 -60.32 -3.70
C PRO A 82 12.68 -59.17 -4.33
N TYR A 83 12.25 -58.21 -3.53
CA TYR A 83 11.59 -57.02 -4.05
C TYR A 83 12.57 -56.32 -4.98
N VAL A 84 12.33 -56.44 -6.29
CA VAL A 84 13.05 -55.68 -7.30
C VAL A 84 12.31 -54.34 -7.41
N PRO A 85 12.94 -53.21 -7.05
CA PRO A 85 12.30 -51.92 -7.24
C PRO A 85 11.95 -51.76 -8.72
N PRO A 86 10.69 -51.39 -9.06
CA PRO A 86 10.32 -51.17 -10.45
C PRO A 86 11.23 -50.11 -11.07
N ASP A 87 11.62 -50.32 -12.33
CA ASP A 87 12.54 -49.46 -13.06
C ASP A 87 12.05 -48.00 -12.99
N PRO A 88 12.89 -47.01 -12.62
CA PRO A 88 12.49 -45.60 -12.54
C PRO A 88 11.77 -45.06 -13.79
N GLU A 89 11.99 -45.64 -14.98
CA GLU A 89 11.24 -45.26 -16.19
C GLU A 89 9.77 -45.74 -16.17
N THR A 90 9.47 -46.84 -15.47
CA THR A 90 8.10 -47.40 -15.36
C THR A 90 7.25 -46.73 -14.27
N ILE A 91 7.88 -46.15 -13.24
CA ILE A 91 7.17 -45.51 -12.11
C ILE A 91 6.66 -44.09 -12.46
N GLY A 92 7.22 -43.44 -13.49
CA GLY A 92 6.80 -42.11 -13.92
C GLY A 92 6.80 -41.10 -12.77
N VAL A 93 5.63 -40.52 -12.47
CA VAL A 93 5.42 -39.62 -11.32
C VAL A 93 4.72 -40.37 -10.19
N SER A 94 5.37 -40.49 -9.04
CA SER A 94 4.73 -41.13 -7.88
C SER A 94 3.60 -40.27 -7.32
N ARG A 95 2.60 -40.90 -6.67
CA ARG A 95 1.49 -40.18 -5.99
C ARG A 95 2.01 -39.10 -5.04
N ARG A 96 3.08 -39.39 -4.28
CA ARG A 96 3.72 -38.42 -3.36
C ARG A 96 4.35 -37.25 -4.12
N GLN A 97 5.02 -37.52 -5.24
CA GLN A 97 5.59 -36.46 -6.08
C GLN A 97 4.50 -35.59 -6.70
N PHE A 98 3.39 -36.17 -7.14
CA PHE A 98 2.24 -35.41 -7.63
C PHE A 98 1.70 -34.47 -6.54
N PHE A 99 1.37 -34.98 -5.36
CA PHE A 99 0.82 -34.14 -4.28
C PHE A 99 1.81 -33.08 -3.80
N ASN A 100 3.09 -33.42 -3.61
CA ASN A 100 4.10 -32.44 -3.18
C ASN A 100 4.32 -31.35 -4.22
N ARG A 101 4.37 -31.69 -5.52
CA ARG A 101 4.51 -30.71 -6.60
C ARG A 101 3.29 -29.81 -6.69
N THR A 102 2.08 -30.38 -6.60
CA THR A 102 0.84 -29.60 -6.66
C THR A 102 0.73 -28.65 -5.47
N ILE A 103 1.02 -29.10 -4.24
CA ILE A 103 0.99 -28.23 -3.05
C ILE A 103 2.00 -27.10 -3.17
N VAL A 104 3.25 -27.40 -3.55
CA VAL A 104 4.29 -26.37 -3.71
C VAL A 104 3.93 -25.39 -4.83
N MET A 105 3.41 -25.88 -5.96
CA MET A 105 3.03 -25.05 -7.09
C MET A 105 1.86 -24.11 -6.74
N LEU A 106 0.81 -24.63 -6.11
CA LEU A 106 -0.34 -23.82 -5.68
C LEU A 106 0.06 -22.79 -4.61
N MET A 107 0.88 -23.19 -3.64
CA MET A 107 1.40 -22.28 -2.61
C MET A 107 2.25 -21.17 -3.26
N SER A 108 3.15 -21.52 -4.18
CA SER A 108 4.01 -20.55 -4.86
C SER A 108 3.21 -19.58 -5.73
N LEU A 109 2.20 -20.08 -6.46
CA LEU A 109 1.32 -19.25 -7.27
C LEU A 109 0.51 -18.27 -6.40
N SER A 110 -0.02 -18.75 -5.27
CA SER A 110 -0.75 -17.92 -4.30
C SER A 110 0.13 -16.82 -3.70
N LEU A 111 1.31 -17.16 -3.18
CA LEU A 111 2.24 -16.19 -2.61
C LEU A 111 2.72 -15.17 -3.65
N SER A 112 2.97 -15.63 -4.88
CA SER A 112 3.39 -14.73 -5.97
C SER A 112 2.27 -13.76 -6.35
N GLY A 113 1.03 -14.24 -6.46
CA GLY A 113 -0.14 -13.40 -6.74
C GLY A 113 -0.36 -12.34 -5.65
N PHE A 114 -0.25 -12.74 -4.37
CA PHE A 114 -0.33 -11.80 -3.25
C PHE A 114 0.82 -10.77 -3.28
N GLY A 115 2.06 -11.22 -3.53
CA GLY A 115 3.22 -10.34 -3.65
C GLY A 115 3.06 -9.30 -4.77
N VAL A 116 2.55 -9.70 -5.94
CA VAL A 116 2.23 -8.78 -7.04
C VAL A 116 1.15 -7.79 -6.62
N ALA A 117 0.11 -8.22 -5.90
CA ALA A 117 -0.93 -7.32 -5.40
C ALA A 117 -0.39 -6.28 -4.40
N CYS A 118 0.51 -6.66 -3.49
CA CYS A 118 1.18 -5.73 -2.59
C CYS A 118 2.04 -4.70 -3.34
N ILE A 119 2.78 -5.13 -4.37
CA ILE A 119 3.57 -4.22 -5.22
C ILE A 119 2.65 -3.27 -6.00
N ALA A 120 1.56 -3.79 -6.56
CA ALA A 120 0.58 -2.99 -7.29
C ALA A 120 -0.08 -1.93 -6.40
N PHE A 121 -0.36 -2.26 -5.14
CA PHE A 121 -0.88 -1.31 -4.15
C PHE A 121 0.13 -0.19 -3.83
N LEU A 122 1.42 -0.50 -3.80
CA LEU A 122 2.48 0.48 -3.58
C LEU A 122 2.87 1.25 -4.85
N TRP A 123 2.40 0.78 -6.02
CA TRP A 123 2.70 1.42 -7.29
C TRP A 123 1.90 2.72 -7.41
N PRO A 124 2.55 3.86 -7.69
CA PRO A 124 1.86 5.14 -7.80
C PRO A 124 0.81 5.05 -8.91
N GLN A 125 -0.46 4.98 -8.52
CA GLN A 125 -1.59 5.22 -9.43
C GLN A 125 -1.59 6.73 -9.69
N GLY A 126 -1.81 7.15 -10.95
CA GLY A 126 -1.75 8.56 -11.35
C GLY A 126 -2.43 9.46 -10.32
N ALA A 127 -1.69 10.45 -9.80
CA ALA A 127 -2.16 11.28 -8.71
C ALA A 127 -3.39 12.06 -9.16
N SER A 128 -4.56 11.73 -8.62
CA SER A 128 -5.77 12.54 -8.73
C SER A 128 -6.07 13.15 -7.37
N GLY A 129 -6.19 14.48 -7.31
CA GLY A 129 -6.45 15.23 -6.08
C GLY A 129 -5.18 15.86 -5.50
N PHE A 130 -5.10 15.97 -4.16
CA PHE A 130 -3.97 16.64 -3.51
C PHE A 130 -2.62 15.98 -3.84
N GLY A 131 -1.63 16.79 -4.21
CA GLY A 131 -0.34 16.35 -4.71
C GLY A 131 -0.27 16.28 -6.25
N SER A 132 -1.30 16.76 -6.95
CA SER A 132 -1.37 16.85 -8.40
C SER A 132 -1.88 18.22 -8.86
N LYS A 133 -1.92 18.42 -10.19
CA LYS A 133 -2.52 19.60 -10.81
C LYS A 133 -4.04 19.48 -10.82
N ILE A 134 -4.72 20.44 -10.22
CA ILE A 134 -6.18 20.49 -10.09
C ILE A 134 -6.69 21.67 -10.92
N LYS A 135 -7.52 21.39 -11.94
CA LYS A 135 -8.26 22.44 -12.66
C LYS A 135 -9.41 22.90 -11.78
N VAL A 136 -9.39 24.16 -11.35
CA VAL A 136 -10.35 24.71 -10.39
C VAL A 136 -11.58 25.29 -11.09
N GLY A 137 -11.37 26.08 -12.14
CA GLY A 137 -12.44 26.82 -12.82
C GLY A 137 -11.92 28.01 -13.61
N LEU A 138 -12.81 28.88 -14.09
CA LEU A 138 -12.45 30.15 -14.74
C LEU A 138 -12.13 31.21 -13.69
N VAL A 139 -11.12 32.04 -13.94
CA VAL A 139 -10.69 33.09 -13.00
C VAL A 139 -11.82 34.09 -12.71
N SER A 140 -12.62 34.46 -13.72
CA SER A 140 -13.78 35.36 -13.56
C SER A 140 -14.79 34.84 -12.56
N ASP A 141 -15.15 33.56 -12.68
CA ASP A 141 -16.19 32.93 -11.87
C ASP A 141 -15.69 32.73 -10.44
N LEU A 142 -14.41 32.37 -10.31
CA LEU A 142 -13.77 32.23 -9.01
C LEU A 142 -13.67 33.57 -8.26
N LEU A 143 -13.41 34.68 -8.94
CA LEU A 143 -13.43 36.00 -8.31
C LEU A 143 -14.83 36.37 -7.81
N ALA A 144 -15.88 36.06 -8.58
CA ALA A 144 -17.26 36.24 -8.13
C ALA A 144 -17.56 35.37 -6.89
N GLU A 145 -17.22 34.08 -6.92
CA GLU A 145 -17.37 33.18 -5.77
C GLU A 145 -16.60 33.66 -4.52
N ILE A 146 -15.38 34.19 -4.69
CA ILE A 146 -14.58 34.75 -3.59
C ILE A 146 -15.31 35.92 -2.94
N ARG A 147 -15.85 36.85 -3.74
CA ARG A 147 -16.57 38.03 -3.25
C ARG A 147 -17.88 37.65 -2.57
N ASP A 148 -18.62 36.69 -3.13
CA ASP A 148 -19.85 36.17 -2.53
C ASP A 148 -19.59 35.51 -1.17
N ASN A 149 -18.40 34.92 -0.98
CA ASN A 149 -17.96 34.32 0.28
C ASN A 149 -17.12 35.28 1.14
N SER A 150 -17.42 36.59 1.09
CA SER A 150 -16.79 37.61 1.93
C SER A 150 -15.26 37.67 1.80
N GLY A 151 -14.74 37.40 0.60
CA GLY A 151 -13.32 37.50 0.29
C GLY A 151 -12.52 36.20 0.46
N PHE A 152 -13.17 35.08 0.80
CA PHE A 152 -12.51 33.79 1.06
C PHE A 152 -13.24 32.63 0.39
N LEU A 153 -12.54 31.86 -0.45
CA LEU A 153 -13.11 30.68 -1.08
C LEU A 153 -12.32 29.43 -0.72
N TYR A 154 -12.96 28.47 -0.04
CA TYR A 154 -12.34 27.21 0.32
C TYR A 154 -12.52 26.16 -0.78
N LYS A 155 -11.42 25.54 -1.22
CA LYS A 155 -11.46 24.39 -2.16
C LYS A 155 -10.90 23.13 -1.47
N PRO A 156 -11.75 22.20 -1.00
CA PRO A 156 -11.33 21.04 -0.22
C PRO A 156 -10.45 20.05 -1.02
N GLU A 157 -10.59 20.00 -2.34
CA GLU A 157 -9.84 19.12 -3.25
C GLU A 157 -8.34 19.39 -3.15
N GLY A 158 -7.97 20.68 -3.04
CA GLY A 158 -6.60 21.14 -2.89
C GLY A 158 -6.20 21.48 -1.46
N ARG A 159 -7.11 21.37 -0.48
CA ARG A 159 -6.90 21.85 0.90
C ARG A 159 -6.38 23.28 0.92
N MET A 160 -7.00 24.13 0.11
CA MET A 160 -6.50 25.47 -0.18
C MET A 160 -7.59 26.53 0.00
N TRP A 161 -7.13 27.74 0.29
CA TRP A 161 -7.92 28.96 0.23
C TRP A 161 -7.58 29.71 -1.05
N LEU A 162 -8.60 30.17 -1.75
CA LEU A 162 -8.48 31.11 -2.84
C LEU A 162 -8.94 32.48 -2.34
N THR A 163 -8.12 33.50 -2.54
CA THR A 163 -8.43 34.88 -2.19
C THR A 163 -8.06 35.81 -3.33
N GLU A 164 -8.69 36.98 -3.36
CA GLU A 164 -8.44 37.99 -4.38
C GLU A 164 -7.11 38.72 -4.11
N TYR A 165 -6.32 38.92 -5.15
CA TYR A 165 -5.13 39.77 -5.12
C TYR A 165 -5.44 41.09 -5.83
N PRO A 166 -5.27 42.25 -5.18
CA PRO A 166 -5.62 43.53 -5.79
C PRO A 166 -4.66 43.89 -6.93
N ASN A 167 -5.19 44.30 -8.09
CA ASN A 167 -4.38 44.70 -9.24
C ASN A 167 -3.40 45.85 -8.93
N GLY A 168 -3.77 46.76 -8.02
CA GLY A 168 -2.91 47.86 -7.58
C GLY A 168 -1.66 47.44 -6.80
N ALA A 169 -1.54 46.17 -6.41
CA ALA A 169 -0.37 45.64 -5.70
C ALA A 169 0.51 44.73 -6.57
N VAL A 170 0.17 44.53 -7.85
CA VAL A 170 0.85 43.56 -8.73
C VAL A 170 2.34 43.85 -8.87
N GLU A 171 2.76 45.12 -8.96
CA GLU A 171 4.19 45.49 -9.02
C GLU A 171 4.97 45.02 -7.80
N LYS A 172 4.36 45.15 -6.60
CA LYS A 172 4.95 44.67 -5.35
C LYS A 172 4.97 43.15 -5.29
N ALA A 173 3.95 42.49 -5.84
CA ALA A 173 3.93 41.04 -6.00
C ALA A 173 5.09 40.56 -6.89
N VAL A 174 5.30 41.17 -8.06
CA VAL A 174 6.38 40.81 -8.99
C VAL A 174 7.76 40.93 -8.33
N ALA A 175 7.95 41.93 -7.47
CA ALA A 175 9.20 42.14 -6.76
C ALA A 175 9.45 41.16 -5.60
N THR A 176 8.40 40.50 -5.09
CA THR A 176 8.45 39.73 -3.83
C THR A 176 8.25 38.24 -4.03
N TYR A 177 7.33 37.86 -4.92
CA TYR A 177 6.85 36.50 -5.09
C TYR A 177 7.57 35.77 -6.21
N SER A 178 7.59 34.44 -6.08
CA SER A 178 8.19 33.56 -7.07
C SER A 178 7.32 33.42 -8.32
N ALA A 179 7.92 33.16 -9.47
CA ALA A 179 7.20 33.04 -10.74
C ALA A 179 5.99 32.06 -10.70
N PRO A 180 6.06 30.89 -10.04
CA PRO A 180 4.95 29.93 -10.06
C PRO A 180 3.72 30.36 -9.26
N GLU A 181 3.84 31.20 -8.22
CA GLU A 181 2.67 31.74 -7.49
C GLU A 181 2.19 33.07 -8.08
N LEU A 182 3.08 33.79 -8.77
CA LEU A 182 2.81 35.10 -9.35
C LEU A 182 1.77 35.04 -10.49
N ALA A 183 1.73 33.95 -11.25
CA ALA A 183 0.82 33.79 -12.39
C ALA A 183 -0.66 33.99 -12.01
N GLY A 184 -1.08 33.53 -10.82
CA GLY A 184 -2.43 33.78 -10.33
C GLY A 184 -2.66 35.25 -9.95
N MET A 185 -1.66 35.90 -9.36
CA MET A 185 -1.74 37.29 -8.92
C MET A 185 -1.78 38.27 -10.08
N THR A 186 -1.05 38.01 -11.17
CA THR A 186 -1.06 38.86 -12.38
C THR A 186 -2.24 38.56 -13.30
N ALA A 187 -2.88 37.39 -13.15
CA ALA A 187 -4.00 36.97 -14.00
C ALA A 187 -5.11 38.02 -14.09
N GLY A 188 -5.37 38.76 -13.01
CA GLY A 188 -6.33 39.86 -13.01
C GLY A 188 -5.99 40.93 -14.03
N HIS A 189 -4.78 41.48 -13.93
CA HIS A 189 -4.26 42.46 -14.87
C HIS A 189 -4.17 41.91 -16.30
N ASP A 190 -3.66 40.69 -16.48
CA ASP A 190 -3.40 40.09 -17.79
C ASP A 190 -4.69 39.72 -18.54
N LEU A 191 -5.75 39.34 -17.83
CA LEU A 191 -7.07 39.00 -18.38
C LEU A 191 -8.03 40.20 -18.40
N GLY A 192 -7.62 41.38 -17.91
CA GLY A 192 -8.48 42.57 -17.82
C GLY A 192 -9.61 42.44 -16.80
N LEU A 193 -9.41 41.65 -15.74
CA LEU A 193 -10.32 41.48 -14.60
C LEU A 193 -9.94 42.43 -13.46
N ASP A 194 -10.85 42.64 -12.51
CA ASP A 194 -10.68 43.57 -11.39
C ASP A 194 -9.57 43.18 -10.38
N GLY A 195 -9.18 41.90 -10.33
CA GLY A 195 -8.20 41.36 -9.38
C GLY A 195 -7.66 40.00 -9.82
N GLY A 196 -6.49 39.62 -9.29
CA GLY A 196 -5.90 38.30 -9.44
C GLY A 196 -6.36 37.33 -8.36
N ILE A 197 -5.80 36.12 -8.37
CA ILE A 197 -6.11 35.08 -7.38
C ILE A 197 -4.81 34.58 -6.72
N VAL A 198 -4.85 34.42 -5.39
CA VAL A 198 -3.82 33.71 -4.63
C VAL A 198 -4.35 32.35 -4.19
N ALA A 199 -3.56 31.30 -4.41
CA ALA A 199 -3.83 29.96 -3.88
C ALA A 199 -2.97 29.67 -2.65
N LEU A 200 -3.59 29.77 -1.47
CA LEU A 200 -2.93 29.60 -0.17
C LEU A 200 -3.17 28.19 0.37
N TYR A 201 -2.12 27.56 0.88
CA TYR A 201 -2.26 26.30 1.59
C TYR A 201 -2.88 26.54 2.97
N GLN A 202 -3.96 25.84 3.30
CA GLN A 202 -4.65 25.99 4.60
C GLN A 202 -3.78 25.62 5.82
N LYS A 203 -2.58 25.07 5.62
CA LYS A 203 -1.70 24.55 6.67
C LYS A 203 -0.86 25.68 7.26
N CYS A 204 -0.95 25.84 8.57
CA CYS A 204 -0.16 26.83 9.31
C CYS A 204 1.34 26.50 9.25
N PRO A 205 2.20 27.44 8.80
CA PRO A 205 3.66 27.32 8.84
C PRO A 205 4.30 27.10 10.21
N HIS A 206 3.55 27.27 11.31
CA HIS A 206 4.02 27.02 12.67
C HIS A 206 4.18 25.50 12.92
N LEU A 207 3.06 24.82 13.21
CA LEU A 207 3.03 23.38 13.54
C LEU A 207 2.01 22.60 12.70
N GLY A 208 1.47 23.20 11.65
CA GLY A 208 0.65 22.49 10.66
C GLY A 208 -0.85 22.41 10.94
N CYS A 209 -1.38 23.11 11.96
CA CYS A 209 -2.84 23.25 12.14
C CYS A 209 -3.51 23.85 10.90
N ARG A 210 -4.79 23.54 10.67
CA ARG A 210 -5.61 24.27 9.68
C ARG A 210 -5.81 25.72 10.14
N VAL A 211 -5.65 26.66 9.21
CA VAL A 211 -5.90 28.09 9.44
C VAL A 211 -7.28 28.44 8.85
N PRO A 212 -8.27 28.80 9.68
CA PRO A 212 -9.54 29.35 9.21
C PRO A 212 -9.40 30.85 8.85
N GLU A 213 -10.33 31.31 8.04
CA GLU A 213 -10.64 32.69 7.75
C GLU A 213 -11.34 33.38 8.94
N CYS A 214 -11.17 34.69 9.03
CA CYS A 214 -11.89 35.54 9.93
C CYS A 214 -12.53 36.68 9.14
N VAL A 215 -13.84 36.59 8.93
CA VAL A 215 -14.60 37.57 8.12
C VAL A 215 -14.56 38.97 8.73
N THR A 216 -14.49 39.09 10.06
CA THR A 216 -14.46 40.41 10.72
C THR A 216 -13.14 41.14 10.56
N SER A 217 -12.01 40.45 10.68
CA SER A 217 -10.68 41.06 10.49
C SER A 217 -10.20 41.01 9.04
N GLN A 218 -10.91 40.27 8.17
CA GLN A 218 -10.50 39.92 6.80
C GLN A 218 -9.12 39.24 6.75
N TRP A 219 -8.76 38.53 7.81
CA TRP A 219 -7.47 37.85 7.98
C TRP A 219 -7.65 36.35 8.19
N PHE A 220 -6.59 35.58 8.00
CA PHE A 220 -6.50 34.20 8.44
C PHE A 220 -5.94 34.12 9.85
N GLU A 221 -6.65 33.44 10.75
CA GLU A 221 -6.36 33.44 12.18
C GLU A 221 -6.25 32.01 12.71
N CYS A 222 -5.03 31.56 13.01
CA CYS A 222 -4.75 30.20 13.47
C CYS A 222 -5.09 30.03 14.96
N PRO A 223 -6.11 29.24 15.35
CA PRO A 223 -6.57 29.15 16.73
C PRO A 223 -5.60 28.40 17.65
N CYS A 224 -4.67 27.62 17.09
CA CYS A 224 -3.77 26.79 17.90
C CYS A 224 -2.81 27.61 18.76
N HIS A 225 -2.20 28.65 18.19
CA HIS A 225 -1.19 29.47 18.89
C HIS A 225 -1.25 30.96 18.51
N GLY A 226 -2.34 31.40 17.87
CA GLY A 226 -2.56 32.82 17.57
C GLY A 226 -1.76 33.39 16.40
N SER A 227 -1.30 32.56 15.45
CA SER A 227 -0.65 33.10 14.23
C SER A 227 -1.69 33.76 13.33
N LYS A 228 -1.40 34.98 12.86
CA LYS A 228 -2.29 35.80 12.04
C LYS A 228 -1.65 36.12 10.70
N TYR A 229 -2.42 36.07 9.63
CA TYR A 229 -2.00 36.39 8.28
C TYR A 229 -3.07 37.27 7.62
N ASN A 230 -2.68 38.22 6.77
CA ASN A 230 -3.66 38.99 6.01
C ASN A 230 -4.38 38.12 4.96
N GLN A 231 -5.30 38.71 4.20
CA GLN A 231 -6.12 38.00 3.20
C GLN A 231 -5.30 37.32 2.09
N VAL A 232 -4.06 37.76 1.85
CA VAL A 232 -3.14 37.16 0.86
C VAL A 232 -2.08 36.25 1.50
N GLY A 233 -2.28 35.88 2.77
CA GLY A 233 -1.46 34.91 3.51
C GLY A 233 -0.12 35.45 4.03
N GLU A 234 0.12 36.75 3.98
CA GLU A 234 1.33 37.36 4.54
C GLU A 234 1.23 37.42 6.07
N LYS A 235 2.31 37.03 6.76
CA LYS A 235 2.31 37.01 8.23
C LYS A 235 2.14 38.42 8.81
N ARG A 236 1.24 38.54 9.80
CA ARG A 236 1.00 39.76 10.58
C ARG A 236 1.27 39.57 12.07
N GLY A 237 1.13 38.35 12.62
CA GLY A 237 1.36 38.12 14.04
C GLY A 237 1.53 36.65 14.44
N GLY A 238 1.89 36.44 15.71
CA GLY A 238 2.04 35.13 16.34
C GLY A 238 3.34 34.39 16.01
N PRO A 239 3.46 33.12 16.44
CA PRO A 239 4.73 32.38 16.48
C PRO A 239 5.18 31.77 15.14
N ALA A 240 4.32 31.71 14.11
CA ALA A 240 4.72 31.15 12.82
C ALA A 240 5.97 31.85 12.25
N PRO A 241 6.94 31.13 11.66
CA PRO A 241 8.21 31.73 11.23
C PRO A 241 8.12 32.51 9.90
N ARG A 242 7.02 32.40 9.16
CA ARG A 242 6.80 32.99 7.83
C ARG A 242 5.30 33.12 7.51
N GLY A 243 4.95 33.72 6.37
CA GLY A 243 3.59 33.73 5.84
C GLY A 243 3.09 32.33 5.43
N MET A 244 1.79 32.22 5.13
CA MET A 244 1.18 30.97 4.66
C MET A 244 1.87 30.47 3.39
N ASP A 245 2.09 29.16 3.34
CA ASP A 245 2.63 28.51 2.15
C ASP A 245 1.62 28.60 1.00
N ARG A 246 2.10 28.60 -0.25
CA ARG A 246 1.28 28.77 -1.45
C ARG A 246 1.43 27.59 -2.38
N PHE A 247 0.52 27.50 -3.34
CA PHE A 247 0.63 26.55 -4.44
C PHE A 247 1.06 27.24 -5.72
N ALA A 248 1.77 26.51 -6.57
CA ALA A 248 2.03 26.96 -7.93
C ALA A 248 0.70 27.01 -8.72
N VAL A 249 0.57 28.01 -9.58
CA VAL A 249 -0.63 28.30 -10.33
C VAL A 249 -0.28 28.44 -11.81
N GLU A 250 -1.13 27.90 -12.66
CA GLU A 250 -1.06 28.03 -14.12
C GLU A 250 -2.40 28.59 -14.63
N ILE A 251 -2.32 29.57 -15.53
CA ILE A 251 -3.47 30.15 -16.21
C ILE A 251 -3.53 29.60 -17.63
N GLY A 252 -4.65 28.94 -17.97
CA GLY A 252 -4.93 28.47 -19.32
C GLY A 252 -5.23 29.62 -20.27
N ALA A 253 -5.06 29.40 -21.58
CA ALA A 253 -5.41 30.38 -22.62
C ALA A 253 -6.91 30.75 -22.63
N ASP A 254 -7.75 29.88 -22.06
CA ASP A 254 -9.18 30.08 -21.83
C ASP A 254 -9.49 30.90 -20.56
N GLY A 255 -8.47 31.36 -19.83
CA GLY A 255 -8.63 32.00 -18.53
C GLY A 255 -8.95 31.03 -17.39
N SER A 256 -8.70 29.72 -17.58
CA SER A 256 -8.90 28.73 -16.52
C SER A 256 -7.72 28.66 -15.54
N LEU A 257 -8.04 28.61 -14.25
CA LEU A 257 -7.10 28.46 -13.15
C LEU A 257 -6.82 26.97 -12.90
N THR A 258 -5.55 26.58 -13.03
CA THR A 258 -5.04 25.27 -12.58
C THR A 258 -4.07 25.47 -11.43
N VAL A 259 -4.28 24.75 -10.33
CA VAL A 259 -3.41 24.82 -9.15
C VAL A 259 -2.64 23.52 -8.99
N ASP A 260 -1.32 23.61 -8.96
CA ASP A 260 -0.43 22.46 -8.69
C ASP A 260 -0.21 22.30 -7.19
N THR A 261 -0.95 21.35 -6.60
CA THR A 261 -0.86 21.04 -5.18
C THR A 261 0.33 20.13 -4.82
N GLY A 262 1.06 19.62 -5.82
CA GLY A 262 2.33 18.91 -5.61
C GLY A 262 3.51 19.87 -5.37
N THR A 263 3.39 21.11 -5.84
CA THR A 263 4.44 22.13 -5.71
C THR A 263 4.06 23.16 -4.65
N ILE A 264 4.49 22.90 -3.41
CA ILE A 264 4.29 23.81 -2.27
C ILE A 264 5.43 24.83 -2.23
N ILE A 265 5.08 26.11 -2.34
CA ILE A 265 5.98 27.25 -2.25
C ILE A 265 5.94 27.76 -0.81
N GLN A 266 7.11 27.92 -0.21
CA GLN A 266 7.19 28.44 1.16
C GLN A 266 6.69 29.87 1.21
N GLY A 267 5.88 30.18 2.21
CA GLY A 267 5.31 31.51 2.36
C GLY A 267 6.37 32.60 2.58
N PRO A 268 6.01 33.86 2.34
CA PRO A 268 6.95 34.98 2.30
C PRO A 268 7.56 35.25 3.68
N PRO A 269 8.76 35.85 3.74
CA PRO A 269 9.41 36.17 5.01
C PRO A 269 8.59 37.16 5.84
N ILE A 270 8.87 37.19 7.15
CA ILE A 270 8.24 38.12 8.09
C ILE A 270 8.49 39.57 7.65
N GLY A 271 7.46 40.42 7.74
CA GLY A 271 7.54 41.83 7.33
C GLY A 271 7.09 42.09 5.89
N THR A 272 6.82 41.03 5.12
CA THR A 272 6.22 41.17 3.78
C THR A 272 4.82 41.77 3.88
N ASN A 273 4.59 42.91 3.20
CA ASN A 273 3.30 43.58 3.13
C ASN A 273 3.08 44.15 1.71
N THR A 274 2.71 43.30 0.76
CA THR A 274 2.53 43.72 -0.63
C THR A 274 1.22 44.49 -0.83
N THR A 275 0.13 44.09 -0.16
CA THR A 275 -1.18 44.74 -0.33
C THR A 275 -1.37 45.98 0.53
N GLY A 276 -0.58 46.17 1.59
CA GLY A 276 -0.83 47.22 2.58
C GLY A 276 -2.04 46.95 3.48
N GLN A 277 -2.67 45.78 3.37
CA GLN A 277 -3.88 45.47 4.13
C GLN A 277 -3.58 45.30 5.61
N GLU A 278 -4.24 46.13 6.42
CA GLU A 278 -4.33 46.01 7.87
C GLU A 278 -5.62 45.27 8.27
N ALA A 279 -5.78 44.95 9.55
CA ALA A 279 -6.99 44.27 10.01
C ALA A 279 -8.19 45.22 9.88
N GLU A 280 -9.24 44.78 9.18
CA GLU A 280 -10.42 45.62 8.91
C GLU A 280 -11.39 45.69 10.09
N GLY A 281 -11.26 44.74 11.02
CA GLY A 281 -12.11 44.64 12.20
C GLY A 281 -11.51 43.75 13.28
N PRO A 282 -12.31 43.38 14.30
CA PRO A 282 -11.82 42.63 15.44
C PRO A 282 -11.38 41.22 15.03
N ALA A 283 -10.38 40.69 15.73
CA ALA A 283 -9.94 39.32 15.55
C ALA A 283 -11.03 38.32 16.00
N CYS A 284 -11.18 37.22 15.26
CA CYS A 284 -12.07 36.12 15.59
C CYS A 284 -11.49 35.26 16.71
N ILE A 285 -10.16 35.15 16.77
CA ILE A 285 -9.46 34.48 17.87
C ILE A 285 -9.02 35.53 18.90
N GLY A 286 -9.47 35.37 20.14
CA GLY A 286 -9.06 36.24 21.26
C GLY A 286 -10.12 37.19 21.80
N GLN A 287 -11.41 37.04 21.47
CA GLN A 287 -12.48 37.47 22.38
C GLN A 287 -12.61 36.47 23.55
N ALA A 288 -11.51 36.21 24.27
CA ALA A 288 -11.62 35.77 25.65
C ALA A 288 -12.05 37.01 26.43
N THR A 289 -13.34 37.08 26.75
CA THR A 289 -13.90 38.03 27.70
C THR A 289 -13.03 38.04 28.94
N GLY A 290 -12.24 39.11 29.12
CA GLY A 290 -11.68 39.43 30.42
C GLY A 290 -12.84 39.89 31.31
N HIS A 291 -13.32 38.99 32.15
CA HIS A 291 -14.07 39.27 33.37
C HIS A 291 -13.74 38.20 34.40
#